data_AF-A0A6C0IPU2-F1
#
_entry.id   AF-A0A6C0IPU2-F1
#
_cell.length_a   1.000
_cell.length_b   1.000
_cell.length_c   1.000
_cell.angle_alpha   90.00
_cell.angle_beta   90.00
_cell.angle_gamma   90.00
#
_symmetry.space_group_name_H-M   'P 1'
#
loop_
_entity.id
_entity.type
_entity.pdbx_description
1 polymer ?
#
loop_
_entity_poly.entity_id
_entity_poly.type
_entity_poly.pdbx_seq_one_letter_code
_entity_poly.pdbx_strand_id
1 'polypeptide(L)'
;MTNISSLPTDPAGGGSIGGNVQITATEQSKMIDSMQQQLGNSETGSNKNGGIELSQNTIAELVSGIQNITKSGGSSLPSRDIPMDESRVAADEEVKTNYVPETENTDYIQDYQTNENIVREHEANIMKQASIEDIYEELQTPIIAMLIYFLFQLPAFKKYERRFIPGLFGEDMNINTYGILFNSLFIALIIFTVKRLLKTI
;
A
#
# COMPACT_ATOMS: atom_id res chain seq x y z
N MET A 1 -8.26 -3.63 -25.98
CA MET A 1 -8.05 -4.95 -25.35
C MET A 1 -7.21 -4.71 -24.10
N THR A 2 -7.73 -5.04 -22.92
CA THR A 2 -6.96 -4.98 -21.67
C THR A 2 -6.26 -6.33 -21.47
N ASN A 3 -4.93 -6.31 -21.38
CA ASN A 3 -4.14 -7.54 -21.22
C ASN A 3 -4.04 -7.91 -19.74
N ILE A 4 -4.23 -9.20 -19.42
CA ILE A 4 -4.22 -9.70 -18.03
C ILE A 4 -2.87 -9.54 -17.31
N SER A 5 -1.81 -9.19 -18.03
CA SER A 5 -0.46 -8.97 -17.51
C SER A 5 -0.24 -7.60 -16.86
N SER A 6 -1.23 -6.70 -16.82
CA SER A 6 -1.13 -5.39 -16.18
C SER A 6 -1.83 -5.31 -14.80
N LEU A 7 -2.10 -6.46 -14.18
CA LEU A 7 -2.62 -6.54 -12.81
C LEU A 7 -1.45 -6.58 -11.80
N PRO A 8 -1.50 -5.81 -10.70
CA PRO A 8 -0.54 -5.94 -9.61
C PRO A 8 -0.59 -7.35 -9.00
N THR A 9 0.56 -8.00 -8.86
CA THR A 9 0.66 -9.31 -8.20
C THR A 9 0.72 -9.14 -6.68
N ASP A 10 -0.16 -9.85 -5.97
CA ASP A 10 -0.22 -9.90 -4.50
C ASP A 10 1.15 -10.32 -3.88
N PRO A 11 1.74 -9.53 -2.96
CA PRO A 11 2.94 -9.90 -2.23
C PRO A 11 2.88 -11.25 -1.51
N ALA A 12 1.68 -11.71 -1.10
CA ALA A 12 1.51 -13.03 -0.48
C ALA A 12 1.77 -14.21 -1.44
N GLY A 13 1.76 -13.97 -2.75
CA GLY A 13 1.91 -15.01 -3.78
C GLY A 13 3.34 -15.45 -4.12
N GLY A 14 4.37 -14.83 -3.54
CA GLY A 14 5.77 -15.27 -3.69
C GLY A 14 6.41 -15.11 -5.08
N GLY A 15 5.80 -14.32 -5.98
CA GLY A 15 6.23 -14.16 -7.38
C GLY A 15 7.00 -12.86 -7.67
N SER A 16 8.27 -12.74 -7.27
CA SER A 16 9.11 -11.58 -7.62
C SER A 16 9.79 -11.75 -8.98
N ILE A 17 9.28 -11.09 -10.02
CA ILE A 17 10.03 -10.80 -11.25
C ILE A 17 10.53 -9.35 -11.18
N GLY A 18 11.77 -9.18 -10.71
CA GLY A 18 12.50 -7.90 -10.75
C GLY A 18 12.93 -7.32 -9.39
N GLY A 19 12.41 -7.83 -8.26
CA GLY A 19 12.74 -7.35 -6.92
C GLY A 19 13.91 -8.11 -6.27
N ASN A 20 15.04 -7.44 -6.02
CA ASN A 20 16.28 -8.03 -5.50
C ASN A 20 16.29 -8.21 -3.95
N VAL A 21 15.12 -8.40 -3.33
CA VAL A 21 14.94 -8.41 -1.86
C VAL A 21 14.59 -9.83 -1.39
N GLN A 22 15.54 -10.48 -0.71
CA GLN A 22 15.36 -11.79 -0.11
C GLN A 22 15.07 -11.64 1.39
N ILE A 23 13.81 -11.87 1.81
CA ILE A 23 13.42 -11.85 3.22
C ILE A 23 13.53 -13.27 3.78
N THR A 24 14.60 -13.55 4.52
CA THR A 24 14.78 -14.82 5.23
C THR A 24 14.35 -14.67 6.68
N ALA A 25 13.20 -15.24 7.04
CA ALA A 25 12.76 -15.35 8.42
C ALA A 25 13.40 -16.57 9.11
N THR A 26 14.02 -16.36 10.27
CA THR A 26 14.62 -17.42 11.10
C THR A 26 14.01 -17.39 12.49
N GLU A 27 12.98 -18.20 12.73
CA GLU A 27 12.32 -18.28 14.04
C GLU A 27 13.12 -19.17 14.99
N GLN A 28 13.57 -18.62 16.13
CA GLN A 28 14.29 -19.36 17.18
C GLN A 28 13.43 -19.51 18.43
N SER A 29 12.55 -20.52 18.44
CA SER A 29 11.54 -20.77 19.49
C SER A 29 12.11 -21.24 20.83
N LYS A 30 12.68 -20.32 21.62
CA LYS A 30 13.23 -20.56 22.97
C LYS A 30 12.15 -20.70 24.06
N MET A 31 11.23 -21.66 23.94
CA MET A 31 10.17 -21.92 24.96
C MET A 31 9.88 -23.41 25.26
N ILE A 32 10.76 -24.34 24.86
CA ILE A 32 10.56 -25.79 25.11
C ILE A 32 11.56 -26.35 26.16
N ASP A 33 12.64 -25.63 26.45
CA ASP A 33 13.77 -26.10 27.28
C ASP A 33 13.53 -25.96 28.81
N SER A 34 12.54 -25.17 29.23
CA SER A 34 12.35 -24.78 30.64
C SER A 34 11.39 -25.66 31.45
N MET A 35 10.68 -26.62 30.83
CA MET A 35 9.64 -27.42 31.50
C MET A 35 10.08 -28.84 31.89
N GLN A 36 11.35 -29.19 31.72
CA GLN A 36 11.88 -30.53 32.04
C GLN A 36 12.63 -30.60 33.39
N GLN A 37 12.70 -29.51 34.16
CA GLN A 37 13.53 -29.40 35.37
C GLN A 37 12.72 -29.37 36.69
N GLN A 38 11.85 -30.34 36.92
CA GLN A 38 11.23 -30.56 38.25
C GLN A 38 11.10 -32.03 38.66
N LEU A 39 12.14 -32.85 38.50
CA LEU A 39 12.34 -34.04 39.34
C LEU A 39 13.80 -34.51 39.33
N GLY A 40 14.39 -34.76 40.51
CA GLY A 40 15.69 -35.43 40.65
C GLY A 40 16.72 -34.74 41.56
N ASN A 41 16.63 -34.96 42.87
CA ASN A 41 17.76 -34.77 43.79
C ASN A 41 17.77 -35.84 44.91
N SER A 42 17.82 -37.11 44.48
CA SER A 42 18.16 -38.33 45.24
C SER A 42 18.57 -39.39 44.21
N GLU A 43 19.51 -40.31 44.44
CA GLU A 43 20.38 -40.50 45.62
C GLU A 43 21.79 -39.85 45.38
N THR A 44 22.95 -40.49 45.11
CA THR A 44 23.35 -41.92 45.02
C THR A 44 24.78 -42.17 45.50
N GLY A 45 24.89 -42.92 46.60
CA GLY A 45 26.13 -43.46 47.17
C GLY A 45 25.79 -44.30 48.41
N SER A 46 25.54 -45.62 48.33
CA SER A 46 25.91 -46.55 47.27
C SER A 46 24.88 -47.67 46.99
N ASN A 47 24.54 -47.83 45.71
CA ASN A 47 24.24 -49.10 45.03
C ASN A 47 22.97 -49.91 45.39
N LYS A 48 21.87 -49.54 44.70
CA LYS A 48 20.81 -50.39 44.09
C LYS A 48 19.57 -50.83 44.91
N ASN A 49 18.43 -50.62 44.24
CA ASN A 49 17.12 -51.26 44.41
C ASN A 49 16.47 -51.16 45.81
N GLY A 50 16.06 -49.95 46.18
CA GLY A 50 14.99 -49.71 47.15
C GLY A 50 13.86 -48.90 46.52
N GLY A 51 12.70 -49.52 46.27
CA GLY A 51 11.47 -48.77 46.02
C GLY A 51 10.99 -48.13 47.32
N ILE A 52 10.45 -46.91 47.27
CA ILE A 52 9.83 -46.29 48.45
C ILE A 52 8.48 -46.94 48.69
N GLU A 53 8.47 -48.07 49.40
CA GLU A 53 7.24 -48.69 49.88
C GLU A 53 6.59 -47.81 50.95
N LEU A 54 5.66 -46.96 50.52
CA LEU A 54 4.66 -46.35 51.39
C LEU A 54 3.88 -47.47 52.07
N SER A 55 4.28 -47.85 53.28
CA SER A 55 3.67 -48.98 53.98
C SER A 55 2.16 -48.78 54.12
N GLN A 56 1.38 -49.83 53.90
CA GLN A 56 -0.09 -49.75 53.90
C GLN A 56 -0.64 -49.15 55.21
N ASN A 57 0.08 -49.35 56.32
CA ASN A 57 -0.24 -48.79 57.63
C ASN A 57 -0.09 -47.26 57.65
N THR A 58 1.00 -46.73 57.08
CA THR A 58 1.25 -45.29 56.95
C THR A 58 0.20 -44.62 56.08
N ILE A 59 -0.23 -45.28 54.99
CA ILE A 59 -1.31 -44.79 54.12
C ILE A 59 -2.64 -44.75 54.90
N ALA A 60 -2.97 -45.81 55.65
CA ALA A 60 -4.18 -45.87 56.46
C ALA A 60 -4.23 -44.79 57.55
N GLU A 61 -3.09 -44.50 58.20
CA GLU A 61 -2.96 -43.44 59.20
C GLU A 61 -3.15 -42.04 58.59
N LEU A 62 -2.55 -41.78 57.42
CA LEU A 62 -2.72 -40.52 56.68
C LEU A 62 -4.19 -40.31 56.24
N VAL A 63 -4.84 -41.35 55.72
CA VAL A 63 -6.27 -41.31 55.34
C VAL A 63 -7.17 -41.11 56.56
N SER A 64 -6.86 -41.75 57.70
CA SER A 64 -7.56 -41.55 58.97
C SER A 64 -7.44 -40.11 59.47
N GLY A 65 -6.23 -39.54 59.43
CA GLY A 65 -5.97 -38.14 59.76
C GLY A 65 -6.78 -37.18 58.91
N ILE A 66 -6.73 -37.33 57.57
CA ILE A 66 -7.49 -36.50 56.62
C ILE A 66 -9.01 -36.65 56.85
N GLN A 67 -9.52 -37.86 57.09
CA GLN A 67 -10.94 -38.06 57.40
C GLN A 67 -11.36 -37.42 58.72
N ASN A 68 -10.52 -37.41 59.75
CA ASN A 68 -10.86 -36.75 61.01
C ASN A 68 -10.79 -35.22 60.91
N ILE A 69 -9.82 -34.68 60.18
CA ILE A 69 -9.69 -33.22 59.94
C ILE A 69 -10.85 -32.69 59.08
N THR A 70 -11.32 -33.47 58.10
CA THR A 70 -12.52 -33.10 57.31
C THR A 70 -13.81 -33.23 58.11
N LYS A 71 -13.97 -34.27 58.94
CA LYS A 71 -15.15 -34.44 59.82
C LYS A 71 -15.23 -33.40 60.95
N SER A 72 -14.10 -32.88 61.42
CA SER A 72 -14.05 -31.84 62.47
C SER A 72 -14.18 -30.40 61.95
N GLY A 73 -14.28 -30.21 60.62
CA GLY A 73 -14.27 -28.89 60.00
C GLY A 73 -12.89 -28.20 59.98
N GLY A 74 -11.83 -28.87 60.45
CA GLY A 74 -10.47 -28.31 60.49
C GLY A 74 -9.87 -27.96 59.12
N SER A 75 -10.50 -28.38 58.01
CA SER A 75 -10.13 -27.99 56.65
C SER A 75 -10.81 -26.70 56.14
N SER A 76 -11.83 -26.16 56.83
CA SER A 76 -12.42 -24.87 56.43
C SER A 76 -11.63 -23.72 57.05
N LEU A 77 -10.91 -22.96 56.22
CA LEU A 77 -10.27 -21.71 56.63
C LEU A 77 -11.33 -20.73 57.16
N PRO A 78 -11.13 -20.07 58.32
CA PRO A 78 -12.13 -19.18 58.89
C PRO A 78 -12.29 -17.93 58.01
N SER A 79 -13.44 -17.80 57.34
CA SER A 79 -13.81 -16.65 56.47
C SER A 79 -14.16 -15.38 57.26
N ARG A 80 -13.45 -15.13 58.36
CA ARG A 80 -13.85 -14.19 59.42
C ARG A 80 -13.69 -12.72 59.03
N ASP A 81 -12.82 -12.44 58.06
CA ASP A 81 -12.43 -11.09 57.64
C ASP A 81 -12.45 -10.95 56.10
N ILE A 82 -13.35 -11.68 55.41
CA ILE A 82 -13.58 -11.59 53.95
C ILE A 82 -15.00 -11.05 53.69
N PRO A 83 -15.16 -9.87 53.05
CA PRO A 83 -16.47 -9.41 52.59
C PRO A 83 -17.02 -10.32 51.48
N MET A 84 -18.06 -11.10 51.80
CA MET A 84 -18.84 -11.89 50.82
C MET A 84 -19.92 -11.07 50.10
N ASP A 85 -19.95 -9.75 50.33
CA ASP A 85 -20.87 -8.82 49.68
C ASP A 85 -20.27 -8.27 48.39
N GLU A 86 -20.51 -9.00 47.29
CA GLU A 86 -20.07 -8.63 45.95
C GLU A 86 -20.87 -7.45 45.35
N SER A 87 -21.89 -6.91 46.04
CA SER A 87 -22.76 -5.85 45.48
C SER A 87 -22.01 -4.60 45.01
N ARG A 88 -20.87 -4.28 45.64
CA ARG A 88 -20.00 -3.15 45.25
C ARG A 88 -19.20 -3.37 43.96
N VAL A 89 -19.15 -4.60 43.46
CA VAL A 89 -18.39 -5.02 42.27
C VAL A 89 -19.35 -5.48 41.17
N ALA A 90 -20.43 -6.19 41.54
CA ALA A 90 -21.52 -6.57 40.64
C ALA A 90 -22.44 -5.39 40.23
N ALA A 91 -22.25 -4.21 40.80
CA ALA A 91 -22.91 -2.97 40.37
C ALA A 91 -22.19 -2.28 39.18
N ASP A 92 -20.97 -2.70 38.84
CA ASP A 92 -20.27 -2.22 37.66
C ASP A 92 -20.79 -2.95 36.41
N GLU A 93 -20.98 -2.22 35.32
CA GLU A 93 -21.45 -2.82 34.07
C GLU A 93 -20.31 -3.56 33.35
N GLU A 94 -19.07 -3.10 33.49
CA GLU A 94 -17.88 -3.70 32.86
C GLU A 94 -17.55 -5.10 33.41
N VAL A 95 -18.01 -5.40 34.64
CA VAL A 95 -17.75 -6.66 35.35
C VAL A 95 -18.73 -7.78 34.96
N LYS A 96 -19.78 -7.48 34.18
CA LYS A 96 -20.74 -8.50 33.72
C LYS A 96 -20.05 -9.51 32.80
N THR A 97 -20.30 -10.81 33.00
CA THR A 97 -19.63 -11.92 32.27
C THR A 97 -19.84 -11.92 30.74
N ASN A 98 -20.78 -11.12 30.24
CA ASN A 98 -21.02 -10.87 28.81
C ASN A 98 -21.14 -9.35 28.54
N TYR A 99 -20.29 -8.55 29.19
CA TYR A 99 -20.15 -7.13 28.85
C TYR A 99 -19.52 -6.99 27.47
N VAL A 100 -20.14 -6.17 26.62
CA VAL A 100 -19.55 -5.69 25.38
C VAL A 100 -19.42 -4.18 25.58
N PRO A 101 -18.22 -3.60 25.54
CA PRO A 101 -18.05 -2.16 25.70
C PRO A 101 -18.79 -1.42 24.60
N GLU A 102 -19.47 -0.33 24.96
CA GLU A 102 -20.15 0.51 23.98
C GLU A 102 -19.11 1.19 23.09
N THR A 103 -18.97 0.69 21.86
CA THR A 103 -18.14 1.33 20.86
C THR A 103 -18.81 2.62 20.42
N GLU A 104 -18.39 3.75 20.98
CA GLU A 104 -18.52 5.07 20.36
C GLU A 104 -18.21 4.91 18.86
N ASN A 105 -19.21 5.13 18.01
CA ASN A 105 -19.27 4.63 16.62
C ASN A 105 -18.32 5.41 15.70
N THR A 106 -17.03 5.22 15.95
CA THR A 106 -15.90 5.81 15.24
C THR A 106 -15.56 4.90 14.08
N ASP A 107 -16.30 5.08 12.98
CA ASP A 107 -15.95 4.44 11.72
C ASP A 107 -14.58 4.95 11.25
N TYR A 108 -13.57 4.08 11.37
CA TYR A 108 -12.20 4.35 10.97
C TYR A 108 -12.02 4.25 9.44
N ILE A 109 -13.03 3.80 8.69
CA ILE A 109 -13.05 3.67 7.22
C ILE A 109 -14.11 4.61 6.63
N GLN A 110 -13.96 5.91 6.87
CA GLN A 110 -14.93 6.92 6.41
C GLN A 110 -15.08 6.96 4.87
N ASP A 111 -14.01 6.61 4.15
CA ASP A 111 -14.02 6.47 2.68
C ASP A 111 -14.46 5.07 2.23
N TYR A 112 -15.77 4.81 2.33
CA TYR A 112 -16.41 3.80 1.49
C TYR A 112 -16.37 4.22 0.01
N GLN A 113 -15.23 4.01 -0.64
CA GLN A 113 -15.11 4.14 -2.10
C GLN A 113 -15.89 3.01 -2.79
N THR A 114 -17.21 3.16 -2.83
CA THR A 114 -18.12 2.41 -3.70
C THR A 114 -17.56 2.43 -5.13
N ASN A 115 -17.62 1.30 -5.84
CA ASN A 115 -17.09 1.19 -7.21
C ASN A 115 -17.58 2.31 -8.14
N GLU A 116 -18.80 2.82 -7.95
CA GLU A 116 -19.34 3.97 -8.69
C GLU A 116 -18.53 5.27 -8.48
N ASN A 117 -18.05 5.54 -7.26
CA ASN A 117 -17.20 6.70 -6.97
C ASN A 117 -15.85 6.58 -7.68
N ILE A 118 -15.24 5.39 -7.67
CA ILE A 118 -13.97 5.09 -8.34
C ILE A 118 -14.12 5.28 -9.87
N VAL A 119 -15.20 4.75 -10.45
CA VAL A 119 -15.52 4.93 -11.88
C VAL A 119 -15.73 6.41 -12.21
N ARG A 120 -16.51 7.14 -11.41
CA ARG A 120 -16.81 8.57 -11.63
C ARG A 120 -15.56 9.45 -11.51
N GLU A 121 -14.67 9.15 -10.56
CA GLU A 121 -13.38 9.85 -10.44
C GLU A 121 -12.47 9.57 -11.64
N HIS A 122 -12.39 8.31 -12.07
CA HIS A 122 -11.63 7.89 -13.25
C HIS A 122 -12.14 8.56 -14.54
N GLU A 123 -13.47 8.58 -14.75
CA GLU A 123 -14.10 9.30 -15.88
C GLU A 123 -13.81 10.81 -15.84
N ALA A 124 -13.96 11.46 -14.67
CA ALA A 124 -13.64 12.87 -14.51
C ALA A 124 -12.15 13.18 -14.76
N ASN A 125 -11.25 12.26 -14.42
CA ASN A 125 -9.81 12.42 -14.67
C ASN A 125 -9.43 12.12 -16.14
N ILE A 126 -10.14 11.23 -16.83
CA ILE A 126 -10.03 11.08 -18.30
C ILE A 126 -10.52 12.34 -19.00
N MET A 127 -11.69 12.87 -18.64
CA MET A 127 -12.25 14.08 -19.27
C MET A 127 -11.33 15.30 -19.12
N LYS A 128 -10.67 15.47 -17.97
CA LYS A 128 -9.66 16.52 -17.76
C LYS A 128 -8.44 16.36 -18.68
N GLN A 129 -7.93 15.12 -18.83
CA GLN A 129 -6.77 14.85 -19.70
C GLN A 129 -7.11 15.09 -21.17
N ALA A 130 -8.23 14.53 -21.65
CA ALA A 130 -8.72 14.76 -23.02
C ALA A 130 -8.91 16.26 -23.32
N SER A 131 -9.49 17.02 -22.37
CA SER A 131 -9.65 18.48 -22.53
C SER A 131 -8.32 19.23 -22.68
N ILE A 132 -7.23 18.75 -22.07
CA ILE A 132 -5.90 19.34 -22.19
C ILE A 132 -5.23 18.93 -23.51
N GLU A 133 -5.44 17.69 -23.96
CA GLU A 133 -4.98 17.16 -25.24
C GLU A 133 -5.65 17.87 -26.43
N ASP A 134 -6.96 18.08 -26.39
CA ASP A 134 -7.74 18.84 -27.38
C ASP A 134 -7.21 20.28 -27.53
N ILE A 135 -7.02 20.98 -26.40
CA ILE A 135 -6.46 22.35 -26.37
C ILE A 135 -5.03 22.37 -26.94
N TYR A 136 -4.24 21.31 -26.69
CA TYR A 136 -2.90 21.20 -27.26
C TYR A 136 -2.94 20.98 -28.79
N GLU A 137 -3.76 20.08 -29.33
CA GLU A 137 -3.89 19.88 -30.78
C GLU A 137 -4.36 21.16 -31.50
N GLU A 138 -5.34 21.87 -30.92
CA GLU A 138 -5.84 23.13 -31.48
C GLU A 138 -4.77 24.22 -31.48
N LEU A 139 -4.09 24.45 -30.34
CA LEU A 139 -3.14 25.55 -30.16
C LEU A 139 -1.77 25.29 -30.80
N GLN A 140 -1.35 24.03 -30.98
CA GLN A 140 -0.10 23.66 -31.65
C GLN A 140 -0.04 24.23 -33.08
N THR A 141 -1.16 24.20 -33.81
CA THR A 141 -1.22 24.62 -35.22
C THR A 141 -0.94 26.12 -35.41
N PRO A 142 -1.64 27.07 -34.75
CA PRO A 142 -1.35 28.50 -34.86
C PRO A 142 0.00 28.89 -34.25
N ILE A 143 0.48 28.21 -33.20
CA ILE A 143 1.83 28.45 -32.64
C ILE A 143 2.91 28.16 -33.69
N ILE A 144 2.84 27.01 -34.37
CA ILE A 144 3.78 26.65 -35.45
C ILE A 144 3.69 27.65 -36.60
N ALA A 145 2.48 28.03 -37.01
CA ALA A 145 2.27 29.01 -38.07
C ALA A 145 2.90 30.38 -37.72
N MET A 146 2.70 30.86 -36.49
CA MET A 146 3.30 32.10 -35.98
C MET A 146 4.83 32.02 -35.95
N LEU A 147 5.41 30.91 -35.49
CA LEU A 147 6.86 30.74 -35.38
C LEU A 147 7.53 30.69 -36.77
N ILE A 148 6.98 29.91 -37.72
CA ILE A 148 7.47 29.84 -39.10
C ILE A 148 7.34 31.20 -39.80
N TYR A 149 6.20 31.89 -39.65
CA TYR A 149 5.99 33.22 -40.21
C TYR A 149 6.96 34.26 -39.63
N PHE A 150 7.18 34.25 -38.31
CA PHE A 150 8.15 35.12 -37.65
C PHE A 150 9.58 34.90 -38.16
N LEU A 151 9.99 33.63 -38.33
CA LEU A 151 11.31 33.27 -38.88
C LEU A 151 11.48 33.78 -40.31
N PHE A 152 10.48 33.60 -41.18
CA PHE A 152 10.47 34.16 -42.54
C PHE A 152 10.45 35.69 -42.57
N GLN A 153 9.84 36.34 -41.58
CA GLN A 153 9.79 37.80 -41.48
C GLN A 153 11.16 38.42 -41.17
N LEU A 154 12.11 37.65 -40.61
CA LEU A 154 13.45 38.14 -40.27
C LEU A 154 14.22 38.68 -41.50
N PRO A 155 14.89 39.85 -41.39
CA PRO A 155 15.65 40.42 -42.51
C PRO A 155 16.86 39.55 -42.90
N ALA A 156 17.39 38.76 -41.98
CA ALA A 156 18.43 37.77 -42.25
C ALA A 156 17.91 36.65 -43.18
N PHE A 157 16.71 36.13 -42.92
CA PHE A 157 16.11 35.09 -43.75
C PHE A 157 15.84 35.59 -45.18
N LYS A 158 15.24 36.77 -45.33
CA LYS A 158 14.98 37.41 -46.63
C LYS A 158 16.26 37.72 -47.42
N LYS A 159 17.39 37.95 -46.73
CA LYS A 159 18.72 38.08 -47.36
C LYS A 159 19.25 36.75 -47.89
N TYR A 160 19.00 35.63 -47.19
CA TYR A 160 19.30 34.28 -47.70
C TYR A 160 18.39 33.90 -48.87
N GLU A 161 17.07 34.11 -48.75
CA GLU A 161 16.08 33.88 -49.80
C GLU A 161 16.49 34.55 -51.12
N ARG A 162 16.86 35.85 -51.08
CA ARG A 162 17.39 36.59 -52.24
C ARG A 162 18.68 36.01 -52.82
N ARG A 163 19.51 35.36 -52.00
CA ARG A 163 20.77 34.73 -52.45
C ARG A 163 20.53 33.36 -53.09
N PHE A 164 19.52 32.62 -52.65
CA PHE A 164 19.18 31.31 -53.21
C PHE A 164 18.24 31.40 -54.43
N ILE A 165 17.27 32.31 -54.42
CA ILE A 165 16.24 32.42 -55.46
C ILE A 165 16.10 33.89 -55.94
N PRO A 166 17.12 34.47 -56.60
CA PRO A 166 17.11 35.87 -57.03
C PRO A 166 15.95 36.21 -58.00
N GLY A 167 15.46 35.24 -58.77
CA GLY A 167 14.38 35.43 -59.75
C GLY A 167 12.99 35.76 -59.18
N LEU A 168 12.81 35.79 -57.86
CA LEU A 168 11.57 36.22 -57.20
C LEU A 168 11.57 37.72 -56.84
N PHE A 169 12.72 38.38 -57.00
CA PHE A 169 12.91 39.80 -56.72
C PHE A 169 12.87 40.57 -58.05
N GLY A 170 12.18 41.72 -58.05
CA GLY A 170 12.20 42.64 -59.18
C GLY A 170 13.52 43.40 -59.30
N GLU A 171 13.68 44.17 -60.38
CA GLU A 171 14.86 45.01 -60.60
C GLU A 171 15.06 46.03 -59.46
N ASP A 172 13.97 46.51 -58.87
CA ASP A 172 13.93 47.38 -57.67
C ASP A 172 14.43 46.70 -56.37
N MET A 173 14.88 45.46 -56.44
CA MET A 173 15.25 44.58 -55.31
C MET A 173 14.12 44.31 -54.29
N ASN A 174 12.88 44.65 -54.60
CA ASN A 174 11.70 44.27 -53.82
C ASN A 174 11.20 42.87 -54.25
N ILE A 175 10.41 42.21 -53.41
CA ILE A 175 9.75 40.94 -53.77
C ILE A 175 8.63 41.24 -54.78
N ASN A 176 8.68 40.58 -55.94
CA ASN A 176 7.64 40.69 -56.97
C ASN A 176 6.36 39.95 -56.52
N THR A 177 5.18 40.27 -57.06
CA THR A 177 3.91 39.60 -56.74
C THR A 177 4.00 38.07 -56.88
N TYR A 178 4.73 37.57 -57.88
CA TYR A 178 5.03 36.14 -58.04
C TYR A 178 5.85 35.55 -56.88
N GLY A 179 6.79 36.32 -56.32
CA GLY A 179 7.54 35.95 -55.12
C GLY A 179 6.70 35.96 -53.85
N ILE A 180 5.72 36.87 -53.72
CA ILE A 180 4.74 36.84 -52.62
C ILE A 180 3.88 35.56 -52.69
N LEU A 181 3.39 35.22 -53.89
CA LEU A 181 2.62 34.00 -54.14
C LEU A 181 3.45 32.74 -53.87
N PHE A 182 4.69 32.69 -54.35
CA PHE A 182 5.62 31.59 -54.04
C PHE A 182 5.85 31.45 -52.54
N ASN A 183 6.17 32.53 -51.83
CA ASN A 183 6.44 32.48 -50.40
C ASN A 183 5.21 32.08 -49.58
N SER A 184 4.01 32.50 -49.97
CA SER A 184 2.76 32.02 -49.37
C SER A 184 2.60 30.51 -49.52
N LEU A 185 2.84 29.98 -50.72
CA LEU A 185 2.77 28.54 -51.00
C LEU A 185 3.89 27.75 -50.28
N PHE A 186 5.10 28.31 -50.22
CA PHE A 186 6.26 27.68 -49.60
C PHE A 186 6.15 27.64 -48.07
N ILE A 187 5.66 28.70 -47.43
CA ILE A 187 5.32 28.71 -45.99
C ILE A 187 4.21 27.70 -45.69
N ALA A 188 3.16 27.63 -46.52
CA ALA A 188 2.09 26.64 -46.36
C ALA A 188 2.60 25.19 -46.49
N LEU A 189 3.50 24.93 -47.46
CA LEU A 189 4.16 23.64 -47.63
C LEU A 189 5.03 23.28 -46.42
N ILE A 190 5.83 24.22 -45.91
CA ILE A 190 6.66 24.02 -44.70
C ILE A 190 5.78 23.69 -43.49
N ILE A 191 4.71 24.45 -43.23
CA ILE A 191 3.79 24.20 -42.12
C ILE A 191 3.12 22.83 -42.26
N PHE A 192 2.70 22.45 -43.48
CA PHE A 192 2.14 21.12 -43.76
C PHE A 192 3.16 20.01 -43.51
N THR A 193 4.41 20.13 -43.98
CA THR A 193 5.48 19.16 -43.75
C THR A 193 5.82 19.03 -42.27
N VAL A 194 5.94 20.14 -41.54
CA VAL A 194 6.21 20.15 -40.08
C VAL A 194 5.05 19.50 -39.32
N LYS A 195 3.79 19.87 -39.60
CA LYS A 195 2.61 19.25 -38.97
C LYS A 195 2.50 17.75 -39.30
N ARG A 196 2.83 17.35 -40.54
CA ARG A 196 2.84 15.94 -40.94
C ARG A 196 3.93 15.15 -40.21
N LEU A 197 5.13 15.72 -40.05
CA LEU A 197 6.25 15.09 -39.36
C LEU A 197 5.97 14.97 -37.85
N LEU A 198 5.43 16.01 -37.22
CA LEU A 198 4.98 15.97 -35.82
C LEU A 198 3.89 14.91 -35.56
N LYS A 199 2.96 14.69 -36.51
CA LYS A 199 1.95 13.61 -36.42
C LYS A 199 2.48 12.21 -36.82
N THR A 200 3.77 12.10 -37.13
CA THR A 200 4.43 10.82 -37.47
C THR A 200 5.43 10.39 -36.38
N ILE A 201 5.62 11.22 -35.35
CA ILE A 201 6.38 10.96 -34.12
C ILE A 201 5.40 10.59 -33.01
#